data_AF-A0A1F8KII4-F1
#
_entry.id   AF-A0A1F8KII4-F1
#
_cell.length_a   1.000
_cell.length_b   1.000
_cell.length_c   1.000
_cell.angle_alpha   90.00
_cell.angle_beta   90.00
_cell.angle_gamma   90.00
#
_symmetry.space_group_name_H-M   'P 1'
#
loop_
_entity.id
_entity.type
_entity.pdbx_description
1 polymer ?
#
loop_
_entity_poly.entity_id
_entity_poly.type
_entity_poly.pdbx_seq_one_letter_code
_entity_poly.pdbx_strand_id
1 'polypeptide(L)' 'MKAILLFLVGVLILFSIGYYINKGVCDAKTSDIGFAHRFSIMGNCQIEITPGHWIPLDNYYFQQQ' A
#
# COMPACT_ATOMS: atom_id res chain seq x y z
N MET A 1 10.78 -17.45 -28.05
CA MET A 1 11.46 -17.43 -26.72
C MET A 1 11.87 -16.02 -26.28
N LYS A 2 12.65 -15.25 -27.06
CA LYS A 2 13.09 -13.89 -26.67
C LYS A 2 11.96 -12.88 -26.40
N ALA A 3 10.89 -12.90 -27.21
CA ALA A 3 9.74 -11.99 -27.03
C ALA A 3 8.93 -12.27 -25.74
N ILE A 4 8.80 -13.55 -25.35
CA ILE A 4 8.12 -13.95 -24.12
C ILE A 4 8.91 -13.47 -22.90
N LEU A 5 10.25 -13.56 -22.97
CA LEU A 5 11.13 -13.06 -21.91
C LEU A 5 10.99 -11.54 -21.73
N LEU A 6 10.97 -10.79 -22.83
CA LEU A 6 10.78 -9.33 -22.80
C LEU A 6 9.41 -8.95 -22.24
N PHE A 7 8.35 -9.69 -22.60
CA PHE A 7 7.02 -9.48 -22.07
C PHE A 7 6.96 -9.72 -20.55
N LEU A 8 7.53 -10.83 -20.06
CA LEU A 8 7.58 -11.13 -18.62
C LEU A 8 8.34 -10.06 -17.83
N VAL A 9 9.48 -9.59 -18.34
CA VAL A 9 10.25 -8.51 -17.72
C VAL A 9 9.46 -7.21 -17.69
N GLY A 10 8.76 -6.87 -18.78
CA GLY A 10 7.89 -5.70 -18.85
C GLY A 10 6.77 -5.72 -17.81
N VAL A 11 6.10 -6.87 -17.64
CA VAL A 11 5.05 -7.06 -16.62
C VAL A 11 5.62 -6.91 -15.21
N LEU A 12 6.81 -7.46 -14.95
CA LEU A 12 7.49 -7.35 -13.65
C LEU A 12 7.83 -5.91 -13.29
N ILE A 13 8.29 -5.12 -14.26
CA ILE A 13 8.59 -3.70 -14.09
C ILE A 13 7.30 -2.91 -13.79
N LEU A 14 6.22 -3.17 -14.52
CA LEU A 14 4.93 -2.50 -14.27
C LEU A 14 4.38 -2.83 -12.87
N PHE A 15 4.48 -4.09 -12.44
CA PHE A 15 4.08 -4.51 -11.09
C PHE A 15 4.90 -3.81 -10.00
N SER A 16 6.20 -3.68 -10.19
CA SER A 16 7.07 -3.02 -9.21
C SER A 16 6.82 -1.52 -9.14
N ILE A 17 6.61 -0.84 -10.28
CA ILE A 17 6.20 0.57 -10.28
C ILE A 17 4.88 0.77 -9.53
N GLY A 18 3.86 -0.06 -9.82
CA GLY A 18 2.58 -0.01 -9.12
C GLY A 18 2.70 -0.21 -7.62
N TYR A 19 3.61 -1.08 -7.17
CA TYR A 19 3.91 -1.28 -5.76
C TYR A 19 4.44 -0.01 -5.08
N TYR A 20 5.45 0.64 -5.67
CA TYR A 20 6.04 1.85 -5.10
C TYR A 20 5.07 3.03 -5.05
N ILE A 21 4.24 3.20 -6.09
CA ILE A 21 3.22 4.25 -6.11
C ILE A 21 2.21 4.04 -4.99
N ASN A 22 1.64 2.84 -4.87
CA ASN A 22 0.65 2.56 -3.82
C ASN A 22 1.23 2.68 -2.41
N LYS A 23 2.49 2.28 -2.22
CA LYS A 23 3.20 2.50 -0.96
C LYS A 23 3.38 3.99 -0.66
N GLY A 24 3.83 4.78 -1.63
CA GLY A 24 3.99 6.24 -1.45
C GLY A 24 2.68 6.95 -1.14
N VAL A 25 1.57 6.53 -1.76
CA VAL A 25 0.23 7.04 -1.45
C VAL A 25 -0.19 6.65 -0.03
N CYS A 26 0.13 5.42 0.42
CA CYS A 26 -0.11 4.99 1.79
C CYS A 26 0.65 5.89 2.78
N ASP A 27 1.97 6.03 2.60
CA ASP A 27 2.81 6.87 3.45
C ASP A 27 2.32 8.32 3.50
N ALA A 28 1.91 8.88 2.36
CA ALA A 28 1.38 10.24 2.28
C ALA A 28 0.03 10.40 3.01
N LYS A 29 -0.89 9.46 2.85
CA LYS A 29 -2.20 9.52 3.53
C LYS A 29 -2.07 9.33 5.04
N THR A 30 -1.15 8.48 5.49
CA THR A 30 -0.97 8.18 6.92
C THR A 30 -0.07 9.18 7.65
N SER A 31 0.73 9.97 6.91
CA SER A 31 1.62 11.01 7.45
C SER A 31 0.92 11.95 8.44
N ASP A 32 -0.34 12.32 8.19
CA ASP A 32 -1.07 13.29 9.01
C ASP A 32 -1.91 12.66 10.14
N ILE A 33 -2.06 11.33 10.15
CA ILE A 33 -3.00 10.63 11.06
C ILE A 33 -2.31 10.19 12.36
N GLY A 34 -0.97 10.15 12.39
CA GLY A 34 -0.19 9.84 13.60
C GLY A 34 -0.22 8.37 14.07
N PHE A 35 -0.80 7.46 13.28
CA PHE A 35 -0.77 6.02 13.54
C PHE A 35 0.45 5.36 12.92
N ALA A 36 0.91 4.25 13.50
CA ALA A 36 1.83 3.36 12.82
C ALA A 36 1.13 2.75 11.60
N HIS A 37 1.78 2.75 10.43
CA HIS A 37 1.21 2.22 9.20
C HIS A 37 2.13 1.20 8.55
N ARG A 38 1.52 0.34 7.73
CA ARG A 38 2.22 -0.65 6.92
C ARG A 38 1.52 -0.84 5.59
N PHE A 39 2.29 -1.16 4.55
CA PHE A 39 1.77 -1.46 3.23
C PHE A 39 1.94 -2.94 2.92
N SER A 40 0.85 -3.59 2.47
CA SER A 40 0.86 -4.98 1.98
C SER A 40 0.27 -5.04 0.58
N ILE A 41 0.85 -5.86 -0.31
CA ILE A 41 0.37 -6.02 -1.69
C ILE A 41 -1.07 -6.58 -1.72
N MET A 42 -1.41 -7.48 -0.80
CA MET A 42 -2.76 -8.06 -0.70
C MET A 42 -3.69 -7.26 0.22
N GLY A 43 -3.12 -6.60 1.24
CA GLY A 43 -3.90 -5.91 2.29
C GLY A 43 -4.01 -4.40 2.11
N ASN A 44 -3.44 -3.85 1.05
CA ASN A 44 -3.24 -2.42 0.80
C ASN A 44 -2.60 -1.70 2.00
N CYS A 45 -2.91 -0.41 2.15
CA CYS A 45 -2.46 0.42 3.26
C CYS A 45 -3.23 0.04 4.53
N GLN A 46 -2.50 -0.28 5.60
CA GLN A 46 -3.07 -0.63 6.90
C GLN A 46 -2.49 0.29 7.97
N ILE A 47 -3.33 0.64 8.94
CA ILE A 47 -2.93 1.43 10.11
C ILE A 47 -3.19 0.63 11.38
N GLU A 48 -2.36 0.86 12.39
CA GLU A 48 -2.50 0.29 13.71
C GLU A 48 -3.34 1.22 14.60
N ILE A 49 -4.55 0.80 14.95
CA ILE A 49 -5.45 1.61 15.80
C ILE A 49 -5.25 1.33 17.29
N THR A 50 -4.87 0.09 17.64
CA THR A 50 -4.46 -0.32 18.98
C THR A 50 -3.30 -1.31 18.85
N PRO A 51 -2.42 -1.46 19.85
CA PRO A 51 -1.26 -2.35 19.75
C PRO A 51 -1.63 -3.76 19.28
N GLY A 52 -1.06 -4.18 18.15
CA GLY A 52 -1.31 -5.48 17.51
C GLY A 52 -2.56 -5.54 16.61
N HIS A 53 -3.39 -4.50 16.56
CA HIS A 53 -4.63 -4.47 15.78
C HIS A 53 -4.51 -3.54 14.58
N TRP A 54 -4.49 -4.16 13.41
CA TRP A 54 -4.30 -3.50 12.12
C TRP A 54 -5.59 -3.53 11.32
N ILE A 55 -6.02 -2.36 10.85
CA ILE A 55 -7.18 -2.23 9.95
C ILE A 55 -6.75 -1.60 8.63
N PRO A 56 -7.45 -1.89 7.51
CA PRO A 56 -7.27 -1.14 6.28
C PRO A 56 -7.54 0.34 6.51
N LEU A 57 -6.70 1.21 5.95
CA LEU A 57 -6.87 2.66 6.05
C LEU A 57 -8.23 3.11 5.51
N ASP A 58 -8.73 2.47 4.45
CA ASP A 58 -10.03 2.81 3.85
C ASP A 58 -11.22 2.53 4.79
N ASN A 59 -11.01 1.69 5.82
CA ASN A 59 -12.01 1.41 6.86
C ASN A 59 -11.90 2.39 8.06
N TYR A 60 -10.85 3.20 8.12
CA TYR A 60 -10.69 4.19 9.16
C TYR A 60 -11.55 5.42 8.85
N TYR A 61 -12.57 5.66 9.68
CA TYR A 61 -13.40 6.86 9.62
C TYR A 61 -13.10 7.73 10.83
N PHE A 62 -12.54 8.92 10.61
CA PHE A 62 -12.39 9.91 11.66
C PHE A 62 -13.77 10.51 11.95
N GLN A 63 -14.39 10.14 13.08
CA GLN A 63 -15.59 10.86 13.54
C GLN A 63 -15.15 12.21 14.12
N GLN A 64 -15.31 13.28 13.34
CA GLN A 64 -15.28 14.64 13.89
C GLN A 64 -16.46 14.76 14.87
N GLN A 65 -16.15 14.80 16.17
CA GLN A 65 -17.07 15.26 17.22
C GLN A 65 -16.99 16.78 17.32
#